data_AF-A0A3E0E1H1-F1
#
_entry.id   AF-A0A3E0E1H1-F1
#
_cell.length_a   1.000
_cell.length_b   1.000
_cell.length_c   1.000
_cell.angle_alpha   90.00
_cell.angle_beta   90.00
_cell.angle_gamma   90.00
#
_symmetry.space_group_name_H-M   'P 1'
#
loop_
_entity.id
_entity.type
_entity.pdbx_description
1 polymer ?
#
loop_
_entity_poly.entity_id
_entity_poly.type
_entity_poly.pdbx_seq_one_letter_code
_entity_poly.pdbx_strand_id
1 'polypeptide(L)'
;MVDLKLITEEDMRLISSRIETLEKKLAELIQEKLSASVDKDFISVKEFIDLIGVSRSTFENMKKEAEPDRFRVDFRKRGRKVFVPYTEVDRFFNQN
;
A
#
# COMPACT_ATOMS: atom_id res chain seq x y z
N MET A 1 48.85 21.47 10.90
CA MET A 1 47.94 22.02 11.93
C MET A 1 46.52 21.81 11.43
N VAL A 2 45.69 21.08 12.19
CA VAL A 2 44.27 20.94 11.84
C VAL A 2 43.57 22.16 12.44
N ASP A 3 43.00 22.99 11.57
CA ASP A 3 42.28 24.20 11.96
C ASP A 3 40.92 23.79 12.55
N LEU A 4 40.87 23.67 13.88
CA LEU A 4 39.65 23.38 14.63
C LEU A 4 38.78 24.65 14.60
N LYS A 5 37.91 24.77 13.61
CA LYS A 5 36.83 25.75 13.64
C LYS A 5 35.95 25.46 14.86
N LEU A 6 36.04 26.33 15.87
CA LEU A 6 35.17 26.32 17.04
C LEU A 6 33.73 26.51 16.57
N ILE A 7 32.92 25.47 16.75
CA ILE A 7 31.47 25.53 16.54
C ILE A 7 30.93 26.48 17.61
N THR A 8 30.24 27.54 17.18
CA THR A 8 29.65 28.52 18.09
C THR A 8 28.29 28.02 18.61
N GLU A 9 27.80 28.61 19.70
CA GLU A 9 26.43 28.33 20.17
C GLU A 9 25.37 28.66 19.10
N GLU A 10 25.65 29.64 18.24
CA GLU A 10 24.77 30.04 17.15
C GLU A 10 24.73 28.97 16.04
N ASP A 11 25.87 28.37 15.72
CA ASP A 11 25.96 27.22 14.82
C ASP A 11 25.17 26.02 15.37
N MET A 12 25.28 25.75 16.68
CA MET A 12 24.51 24.69 17.33
C MET A 12 23.00 24.96 17.29
N ARG A 13 22.55 26.20 17.50
CA ARG A 13 21.12 26.57 17.36
C ARG A 13 20.63 26.39 15.94
N LEU A 14 21.44 26.77 14.94
CA LEU A 14 21.11 26.61 13.54
C LEU A 14 21.00 25.12 13.15
N ILE A 15 21.91 24.28 13.65
CA ILE A 15 21.89 22.83 13.44
C ILE A 15 20.63 22.23 14.07
N SER A 16 20.31 22.57 15.32
CA SER A 16 19.11 22.07 16.01
C SER A 16 17.83 22.47 15.27
N SER A 17 17.72 23.72 14.81
CA SER A 17 16.56 24.18 14.03
C SER A 17 16.41 23.43 12.71
N ARG A 18 17.53 23.11 12.05
CA ARG A 18 17.51 22.29 10.83
C ARG A 18 17.12 20.85 11.11
N ILE A 19 17.57 20.26 12.21
CA ILE A 19 17.17 18.91 12.63
C ILE A 19 15.65 18.87 12.86
N GLU A 20 15.10 19.79 13.64
CA GLU A 20 13.65 19.85 13.87
C GLU A 20 12.85 20.01 12.56
N THR A 21 13.36 20.80 11.62
CA THR A 21 12.72 20.97 10.31
C THR A 21 12.73 19.68 9.49
N LEU A 22 13.84 18.93 9.54
CA LEU A 22 13.96 17.65 8.84
C LEU A 22 13.08 16.57 9.49
N GLU A 23 12.99 16.55 10.82
CA GLU A 23 12.11 15.63 11.56
C GLU A 23 10.64 15.87 11.22
N LYS A 24 10.21 17.14 11.13
CA LYS A 24 8.84 17.48 10.68
C LYS A 24 8.57 17.00 9.26
N LYS A 25 9.46 17.26 8.31
CA LYS A 25 9.32 16.78 6.92
C LYS A 25 9.28 15.25 6.84
N LEU A 26 10.08 14.57 7.66
CA LEU A 26 10.07 13.11 7.72
C LEU A 26 8.72 12.59 8.24
N ALA A 27 8.16 13.21 9.28
CA ALA A 27 6.85 12.86 9.81
C ALA A 27 5.73 13.07 8.77
N GLU A 28 5.77 14.19 8.04
CA GLU A 28 4.84 14.48 6.94
C GLU A 28 4.93 13.42 5.83
N LEU A 29 6.14 13.06 5.37
CA LEU A 29 6.35 12.02 4.35
C LEU A 29 5.90 10.63 4.82
N ILE A 30 6.09 10.30 6.11
CA ILE A 30 5.60 9.05 6.68
C ILE A 30 4.06 9.05 6.69
N GLN A 31 3.43 10.17 7.09
CA GLN A 31 1.97 10.31 7.04
C GLN A 31 1.43 10.23 5.62
N GLU A 32 2.07 10.89 4.63
CA GLU A 32 1.69 10.81 3.22
C GLU A 32 1.82 9.39 2.66
N LYS A 33 2.87 8.65 3.05
CA LYS A 33 3.03 7.25 2.61
C LYS A 33 1.99 6.33 3.25
N LEU A 34 1.68 6.54 4.53
CA LEU A 34 0.65 5.79 5.23
C LEU A 34 -0.74 6.10 4.65
N SER A 35 -1.07 7.37 4.39
CA SER A 35 -2.35 7.75 3.80
C SER A 35 -2.47 7.28 2.34
N ALA A 36 -1.39 7.34 1.55
CA ALA A 36 -1.36 6.81 0.19
C ALA A 36 -1.49 5.27 0.12
N SER A 37 -1.15 4.55 1.18
CA SER A 37 -1.36 3.09 1.24
C SER A 37 -2.83 2.70 1.45
N VAL A 38 -3.66 3.58 2.02
CA VAL A 38 -5.07 3.28 2.33
C VAL A 38 -5.99 3.38 1.09
N ASP A 39 -5.60 4.17 0.08
CA ASP A 39 -6.42 4.34 -1.14
C ASP A 39 -6.16 3.27 -2.22
N LYS A 40 -5.18 2.38 -2.03
CA LYS A 40 -4.89 1.24 -2.94
C LYS A 40 -5.59 -0.07 -2.55
N ASP A 41 -6.45 -0.06 -1.55
CA ASP A 41 -7.00 -1.28 -0.98
C ASP A 41 -8.01 -1.99 -1.88
N PHE A 42 -8.50 -1.36 -2.96
CA PHE A 42 -9.55 -1.93 -3.80
C PHE A 42 -9.23 -1.81 -5.30
N ILE A 43 -9.24 -2.95 -5.97
CA ILE A 43 -9.08 -3.08 -7.42
C ILE A 43 -10.40 -3.47 -8.08
N SER A 44 -10.54 -3.23 -9.38
CA SER A 44 -11.70 -3.75 -10.12
C SER A 44 -11.63 -5.28 -10.25
N VAL A 45 -12.79 -5.92 -10.48
CA VAL A 45 -12.83 -7.37 -10.76
C VAL A 45 -11.98 -7.74 -11.98
N LYS A 46 -11.90 -6.84 -12.97
CA LYS A 46 -11.07 -7.06 -14.16
C LYS A 46 -9.58 -7.09 -13.78
N GLU A 47 -9.12 -6.08 -13.05
CA GLU A 47 -7.72 -6.03 -12.59
C GLU A 47 -7.37 -7.23 -11.71
N PHE A 48 -8.28 -7.67 -10.84
CA PHE A 48 -8.07 -8.87 -10.04
C PHE A 48 -7.83 -10.11 -10.92
N ILE A 49 -8.69 -10.34 -11.93
CA ILE A 49 -8.57 -11.47 -12.87
C ILE A 49 -7.25 -11.39 -13.65
N ASP A 50 -6.89 -10.20 -14.12
CA ASP A 50 -5.65 -9.96 -14.86
C ASP A 50 -4.42 -10.25 -13.97
N LEU A 51 -4.46 -9.91 -12.67
CA LEU A 51 -3.38 -10.13 -11.72
C LEU A 51 -3.19 -11.59 -11.31
N ILE A 52 -4.28 -12.34 -11.12
CA ILE A 52 -4.18 -13.79 -10.82
C ILE A 52 -3.87 -14.63 -12.07
N GLY A 53 -3.83 -14.01 -13.25
CA GLY A 53 -3.36 -14.63 -14.50
C GLY A 53 -4.32 -15.65 -15.10
N VAL A 54 -5.62 -15.58 -14.80
CA VAL A 54 -6.63 -16.52 -15.32
C VAL A 54 -7.54 -15.87 -16.35
N SER A 55 -8.13 -16.67 -17.24
CA SER A 55 -9.16 -16.16 -18.15
C SER A 55 -10.45 -15.84 -17.40
N ARG A 56 -11.26 -14.92 -17.93
CA ARG A 56 -12.57 -14.59 -17.34
C ARG A 56 -13.50 -15.80 -17.24
N SER A 57 -13.48 -16.70 -18.23
CA SER A 57 -14.26 -17.95 -18.17
C SER A 57 -13.76 -18.89 -17.10
N THR A 58 -12.43 -19.01 -16.93
CA THR A 58 -11.83 -19.80 -15.85
C THR A 58 -12.23 -19.26 -14.49
N PHE A 59 -12.16 -17.93 -14.29
CA PHE A 59 -12.59 -17.29 -13.05
C PHE A 59 -14.06 -17.54 -12.71
N GLU A 60 -14.97 -17.43 -13.70
CA GLU A 60 -16.39 -17.71 -13.49
C GLU A 60 -16.65 -19.20 -13.19
N ASN A 61 -15.87 -20.11 -13.77
CA ASN A 61 -15.95 -21.53 -13.44
C ASN A 61 -15.43 -21.79 -12.03
N MET A 62 -14.28 -21.23 -11.65
CA MET A 62 -13.75 -21.33 -10.28
C MET A 62 -14.76 -20.83 -9.25
N LYS A 63 -15.45 -19.71 -9.53
CA LYS A 63 -16.50 -19.19 -8.66
C LYS A 63 -17.71 -20.13 -8.51
N LYS A 64 -18.03 -20.93 -9.53
CA LYS A 64 -19.20 -21.82 -9.56
C LYS A 64 -18.90 -23.25 -9.10
N GLU A 65 -17.71 -23.75 -9.41
CA GLU A 65 -17.30 -25.14 -9.22
C GLU A 65 -16.47 -25.35 -7.95
N ALA A 66 -15.84 -24.30 -7.41
CA ALA A 66 -15.13 -24.43 -6.16
C ALA A 66 -16.09 -24.64 -4.99
N GLU A 67 -15.74 -25.58 -4.10
CA GLU A 67 -16.29 -25.61 -2.76
C GLU A 67 -16.11 -24.22 -2.13
N PRO A 68 -17.08 -23.69 -1.36
CA PRO A 68 -17.03 -22.34 -0.79
C PRO A 68 -15.76 -22.02 0.00
N ASP A 69 -15.06 -23.05 0.48
CA ASP A 69 -13.84 -22.95 1.27
C ASP A 69 -12.55 -22.96 0.43
N ARG A 70 -12.60 -23.34 -0.86
CA ARG A 70 -11.40 -23.44 -1.73
C ARG A 70 -11.15 -22.19 -2.56
N PHE A 71 -12.20 -21.49 -2.97
CA PHE A 71 -12.08 -20.26 -3.74
C PHE A 71 -13.13 -19.25 -3.29
N ARG A 72 -12.70 -18.36 -2.39
CA ARG A 72 -13.53 -17.29 -1.87
C ARG A 72 -12.85 -15.95 -2.11
N VAL A 73 -13.49 -15.13 -2.94
CA VAL A 73 -13.09 -13.75 -3.19
C VAL A 73 -14.11 -12.83 -2.55
N ASP A 74 -13.67 -11.96 -1.65
CA ASP A 74 -14.53 -10.96 -1.04
C ASP A 74 -14.79 -9.81 -2.02
N PHE A 75 -16.07 -9.51 -2.30
CA PHE A 75 -16.46 -8.41 -3.18
C PHE A 75 -17.03 -7.24 -2.38
N ARG A 76 -16.61 -6.01 -2.71
CA ARG A 76 -17.17 -4.77 -2.15
C ARG A 76 -17.89 -3.98 -3.23
N LYS A 77 -19.14 -3.65 -2.97
CA LYS A 77 -19.95 -2.80 -3.86
C LYS A 77 -19.86 -1.35 -3.42
N ARG A 78 -19.44 -0.45 -4.32
CA ARG A 78 -19.50 1.01 -4.13
C ARG A 78 -20.34 1.61 -5.26
N GLY A 79 -21.58 1.99 -4.93
CA GLY A 79 -22.57 2.44 -5.91
C GLY A 79 -22.93 1.34 -6.91
N ARG A 80 -22.73 1.58 -8.21
CA ARG A 80 -22.98 0.61 -9.30
C ARG A 80 -21.78 -0.30 -9.59
N LYS A 81 -20.59 0.01 -9.08
CA LYS A 81 -19.35 -0.73 -9.37
C LYS A 81 -19.04 -1.75 -8.27
N VAL A 82 -18.44 -2.86 -8.68
CA VAL A 82 -17.96 -3.93 -7.80
C VAL A 82 -16.44 -3.92 -7.83
N PHE A 83 -15.85 -4.01 -6.64
CA PHE A 83 -14.42 -3.99 -6.41
C PHE A 83 -14.02 -5.20 -5.58
N VAL A 84 -12.73 -5.54 -5.64
CA VAL A 84 -12.09 -6.62 -4.91
C VAL A 84 -11.00 -6.01 -4.04
N PRO A 85 -10.89 -6.33 -2.75
CA PRO A 85 -9.76 -5.92 -1.94
C PRO A 85 -8.45 -6.45 -2.54
N TYR A 86 -7.39 -5.63 -2.57
CA TYR A 86 -6.10 -6.09 -3.09
C TYR A 86 -5.55 -7.30 -2.32
N THR A 87 -5.86 -7.39 -1.02
CA THR A 87 -5.52 -8.53 -0.15
C THR A 87 -6.07 -9.88 -0.65
N GLU A 88 -7.11 -9.88 -1.49
CA GLU A 88 -7.62 -11.13 -2.09
C GLU A 88 -6.64 -11.70 -3.12
N VAL A 89 -5.80 -10.84 -3.75
CA VAL A 89 -4.75 -11.30 -4.66
C VAL A 89 -3.71 -12.10 -3.88
N ASP A 90 -3.24 -11.55 -2.77
CA ASP A 90 -2.28 -12.23 -1.89
C ASP A 90 -2.90 -13.50 -1.29
N ARG A 91 -4.18 -13.47 -0.90
CA ARG A 91 -4.89 -14.64 -0.39
C ARG A 91 -4.93 -15.76 -1.43
N PHE A 92 -5.23 -15.43 -2.69
CA PHE A 92 -5.32 -16.40 -3.77
C PHE A 92 -4.00 -17.15 -3.97
N PHE A 93 -2.86 -16.43 -4.04
CA PHE A 93 -1.53 -17.03 -4.21
C PHE A 93 -1.00 -17.76 -2.98
N ASN A 94 -1.50 -17.46 -1.78
CA ASN A 94 -1.11 -18.19 -0.57
C ASN A 94 -1.91 -19.48 -0.38
N GLN A 95 -3.09 -19.60 -1.00
CA GLN A 95 -3.98 -20.75 -0.89
C GLN A 95 -3.85 -21.76 -2.04
N ASN A 96 -3.26 -21.36 -3.17
CA ASN A 96 -3.06 -22.17 -4.38
C ASN A 96 -1.57 -22.24 -4.73
#